data_AF-A0A6B3ELQ7-F1
#
_entry.id   AF-A0A6B3ELQ7-F1
#
_cell.length_a   1.000
_cell.length_b   1.000
_cell.length_c   1.000
_cell.angle_alpha   90.00
_cell.angle_beta   90.00
_cell.angle_gamma   90.00
#
_symmetry.space_group_name_H-M   'P 1'
#
loop_
_entity.id
_entity.type
_entity.pdbx_description
1 polymer ?
#
loop_
_entity_poly.entity_id
_entity_poly.type
_entity_poly.pdbx_seq_one_letter_code
_entity_poly.pdbx_strand_id
1 'polypeptide(L)'
;IQGKGVTETPPGYLKAAQDLLRKHKALLIADEVQTGLGRTGDFYAYQHEEGVEPDLVCVAKSLSGGYVPVSATLGKEWIFKKVYSSMDRVLVHSASFGANAQAMAA
;
A
#
# COMPACT_ATOMS: atom_id res chain seq x y z
N ILE A 1 5.97 -9.51 6.24
CA ILE A 1 5.32 -10.68 6.90
C ILE A 1 4.24 -11.23 5.99
N GLN A 2 4.22 -12.55 5.71
CA GLN A 2 3.10 -13.20 5.03
C GLN A 2 2.04 -13.64 6.06
N GLY A 3 0.81 -13.16 5.90
CA GLY A 3 -0.22 -13.27 6.94
C GLY A 3 -0.74 -14.69 7.23
N LYS A 4 -0.97 -15.53 6.20
CA LYS A 4 -1.50 -16.90 6.34
C LYS A 4 -0.41 -17.89 6.81
N GLY A 5 0.09 -17.69 8.02
CA GLY A 5 1.20 -18.46 8.60
C GLY A 5 2.19 -17.60 9.41
N VAL A 6 1.98 -16.28 9.46
CA VAL A 6 2.83 -15.32 10.18
C VAL A 6 4.31 -15.54 9.87
N THR A 7 4.64 -15.52 8.59
CA THR A 7 6.00 -15.79 8.13
C THR A 7 6.74 -14.47 7.93
N GLU A 8 7.71 -14.20 8.80
CA GLU A 8 8.60 -13.06 8.68
C GLU A 8 9.65 -13.28 7.59
N THR A 9 10.04 -12.21 6.93
CA THR A 9 11.16 -12.24 5.98
C THR A 9 12.48 -12.14 6.74
N PRO A 10 13.57 -12.73 6.25
CA PRO A 10 14.89 -12.52 6.84
C PRO A 10 15.27 -11.02 6.85
N PRO A 11 16.10 -10.56 7.80
CA PRO A 11 16.56 -9.18 7.83
C PRO A 11 17.19 -8.73 6.50
N GLY A 12 16.83 -7.52 6.04
CA GLY A 12 17.34 -6.93 4.80
C GLY A 12 16.70 -7.47 3.51
N TYR A 13 15.72 -8.37 3.62
CA TYR A 13 15.04 -8.94 2.46
C TYR A 13 14.28 -7.87 1.67
N LEU A 14 13.53 -6.98 2.34
CA LEU A 14 12.75 -5.96 1.65
C LEU A 14 13.66 -4.93 1.00
N LYS A 15 14.76 -4.57 1.65
CA LYS A 15 15.76 -3.68 1.07
C LYS A 15 16.41 -4.27 -0.18
N ALA A 16 16.83 -5.54 -0.14
CA ALA A 16 17.40 -6.22 -1.29
C ALA A 16 16.39 -6.36 -2.45
N ALA A 17 15.13 -6.67 -2.14
CA ALA A 17 14.05 -6.72 -3.12
C ALA A 17 13.83 -5.36 -3.79
N GLN A 18 13.79 -4.28 -3.01
CA GLN A 18 13.70 -2.91 -3.54
C GLN A 18 14.83 -2.60 -4.52
N ASP A 19 16.07 -2.87 -4.13
CA ASP A 19 17.24 -2.52 -4.95
C ASP A 19 17.25 -3.32 -6.27
N LEU A 20 16.82 -4.59 -6.21
CA LEU A 20 16.61 -5.42 -7.40
C LEU A 20 15.51 -4.85 -8.31
N LEU A 21 14.35 -4.51 -7.75
CA LEU A 21 13.24 -3.95 -8.52
C LEU A 21 13.63 -2.62 -9.19
N ARG A 22 14.33 -1.74 -8.46
CA ARG A 22 14.87 -0.48 -8.98
C ARG A 22 15.82 -0.72 -10.16
N LYS A 23 16.75 -1.67 -10.04
CA LYS A 23 17.65 -2.06 -11.14
C LYS A 23 16.89 -2.47 -12.41
N HIS A 24 15.75 -3.12 -12.25
CA HIS A 24 14.93 -3.61 -13.36
C HIS A 24 13.77 -2.70 -13.76
N LYS A 25 13.68 -1.48 -13.21
CA LYS A 25 12.58 -0.53 -13.45
C LYS A 25 11.20 -1.14 -13.12
N ALA A 26 11.15 -2.03 -12.13
CA ALA A 26 9.94 -2.62 -11.61
C ALA A 26 9.49 -1.88 -10.33
N LEU A 27 8.20 -1.94 -10.04
CA LEU A 27 7.62 -1.30 -8.86
C LEU A 27 7.68 -2.23 -7.64
N LEU A 28 7.95 -1.66 -6.47
CA LEU A 28 7.73 -2.31 -5.19
C LEU A 28 6.35 -1.95 -4.65
N ILE A 29 5.51 -2.95 -4.40
CA ILE A 29 4.19 -2.78 -3.79
C ILE A 29 4.20 -3.46 -2.42
N ALA A 30 3.94 -2.70 -1.36
CA ALA A 30 3.75 -3.23 -0.03
C ALA A 30 2.25 -3.46 0.24
N ASP A 31 1.86 -4.74 0.36
CA ASP A 31 0.52 -5.09 0.83
C ASP A 31 0.50 -5.06 2.37
N GLU A 32 0.03 -3.93 2.91
CA GLU A 32 -0.10 -3.66 4.33
C GLU A 32 -1.55 -3.88 4.82
N VAL A 33 -2.39 -4.56 4.04
CA VAL A 33 -3.80 -4.80 4.40
C VAL A 33 -3.92 -5.60 5.71
N GLN A 34 -2.96 -6.47 6.02
CA GLN A 34 -2.93 -7.21 7.29
C GLN A 34 -1.99 -6.57 8.34
N THR A 35 -0.86 -6.05 7.88
CA THR A 35 0.32 -5.76 8.71
C THR A 35 0.48 -4.29 9.05
N GLY A 36 -0.21 -3.40 8.33
CA GLY A 36 -0.17 -1.97 8.56
C GLY A 36 -1.04 -1.54 9.74
N LEU A 37 -1.09 -0.22 9.91
CA LEU A 37 -1.87 0.48 10.92
C LEU A 37 -1.56 -0.01 12.35
N GLY A 38 -0.27 -0.16 12.66
CA GLY A 38 0.22 -0.47 14.01
C GLY A 38 0.21 -1.96 14.37
N ARG A 39 -0.25 -2.86 13.50
CA ARG A 39 -0.35 -4.30 13.82
C ARG A 39 0.97 -4.93 14.26
N THR A 40 2.09 -4.45 13.73
CA THR A 40 3.43 -5.01 13.96
C THR A 40 4.32 -4.17 14.87
N GLY A 41 3.78 -3.09 15.48
CA GLY A 41 4.53 -2.16 16.32
C GLY A 41 4.84 -0.82 15.63
N ASP A 42 5.07 -0.84 14.32
CA ASP A 42 5.21 0.35 13.48
C ASP A 42 3.91 0.66 12.70
N PHE A 43 3.79 1.88 12.17
CA PHE A 43 2.60 2.27 11.42
C PHE A 43 2.42 1.43 10.15
N TYR A 44 3.50 1.15 9.43
CA TYR A 44 3.55 0.16 8.35
C TYR A 44 4.65 -0.87 8.62
N ALA A 45 4.42 -2.14 8.31
CA ALA A 45 5.40 -3.17 8.61
C ALA A 45 6.69 -3.07 7.78
N TYR A 46 6.66 -2.47 6.58
CA TYR A 46 7.90 -2.23 5.83
C TYR A 46 8.86 -1.27 6.55
N GLN A 47 8.38 -0.47 7.52
CA GLN A 47 9.19 0.52 8.24
C GLN A 47 10.18 -0.11 9.23
N HIS A 48 9.96 -1.38 9.61
CA HIS A 48 10.91 -2.15 10.40
C HIS A 48 12.27 -2.32 9.68
N GLU A 49 12.31 -2.15 8.35
CA GLU A 49 13.55 -2.13 7.57
C GLU A 49 13.87 -0.71 7.08
N GLU A 50 14.96 -0.14 7.58
CA GLU A 50 15.40 1.20 7.22
C GLU A 50 15.67 1.35 5.70
N GLY A 51 15.19 2.44 5.12
CA GLY A 51 15.43 2.78 3.71
C GLY A 51 14.63 1.94 2.70
N VAL A 52 13.58 1.24 3.15
CA VAL A 52 12.55 0.65 2.29
C VAL A 52 11.47 1.69 2.00
N GLU A 53 11.26 1.95 0.71
CA GLU A 53 10.37 2.99 0.18
C GLU A 53 9.51 2.43 -0.96
N PRO A 54 8.40 1.74 -0.63
CA PRO A 54 7.49 1.19 -1.63
C PRO A 54 6.98 2.26 -2.61
N ASP A 55 6.73 1.84 -3.84
CA ASP A 55 6.12 2.69 -4.87
C ASP A 55 4.60 2.80 -4.68
N LEU A 56 3.98 1.72 -4.21
CA LEU A 56 2.58 1.64 -3.82
C LEU A 56 2.44 0.96 -2.45
N VAL A 57 1.43 1.36 -1.68
CA VAL A 57 1.05 0.72 -0.42
C VAL A 57 -0.45 0.45 -0.40
N CYS A 58 -0.85 -0.79 -0.13
CA CYS A 58 -2.26 -1.16 -0.01
C CYS A 58 -2.65 -1.28 1.48
N VAL A 59 -3.75 -0.67 1.87
CA VAL A 59 -4.29 -0.73 3.24
C VAL A 59 -5.80 -0.98 3.22
N ALA A 60 -6.29 -1.74 4.19
CA ALA A 60 -7.72 -1.95 4.45
C ALA A 60 -7.86 -2.46 5.90
N LYS A 61 -8.75 -3.44 6.15
CA LYS A 61 -8.97 -4.07 7.48
C LYS A 61 -9.09 -3.03 8.60
N SER A 62 -8.04 -2.87 9.41
CA SER A 62 -7.99 -1.91 10.52
C SER A 62 -8.30 -0.47 10.10
N LEU A 63 -8.14 -0.12 8.81
CA LEU A 63 -8.49 1.20 8.29
C LEU A 63 -9.95 1.56 8.56
N SER A 64 -10.84 0.58 8.56
CA SER A 64 -12.27 0.78 8.81
C SER A 64 -12.62 1.07 10.27
N GLY A 65 -11.67 0.91 11.20
CA GLY A 65 -11.96 0.81 12.63
C GLY A 65 -12.88 -0.36 13.01
N GLY A 66 -13.20 -1.26 12.06
CA GLY A 66 -14.22 -2.31 12.23
C GLY A 66 -15.67 -1.86 11.96
N TYR A 67 -15.89 -0.64 11.43
CA TYR A 67 -17.23 -0.06 11.27
C TYR A 67 -17.79 -0.18 9.85
N VAL A 68 -17.05 0.28 8.84
CA VAL A 68 -17.52 0.42 7.45
C VAL A 68 -16.47 -0.06 6.46
N PRO A 69 -16.83 -0.80 5.39
CA PRO A 69 -15.85 -1.27 4.42
C PRO A 69 -15.09 -0.12 3.76
N VAL A 70 -13.77 -0.10 3.93
CA VAL A 70 -12.88 0.88 3.32
C VAL A 70 -11.50 0.27 3.06
N SER A 71 -10.90 0.67 1.94
CA SER A 71 -9.54 0.36 1.57
C SER A 71 -8.92 1.58 0.89
N ALA A 72 -7.60 1.70 0.92
CA ALA A 72 -6.88 2.70 0.16
C ALA A 72 -5.65 2.09 -0.52
N THR A 73 -5.32 2.65 -1.67
CA THR A 73 -4.06 2.40 -2.39
C THR A 73 -3.31 3.71 -2.45
N LEU A 74 -2.21 3.80 -1.71
CA LEU A 74 -1.31 4.94 -1.73
C LEU A 74 -0.27 4.73 -2.82
N GLY A 75 0.18 5.81 -3.43
CA GLY A 75 1.20 5.72 -4.48
C GLY A 75 1.97 7.01 -4.68
N LYS A 76 3.17 6.88 -5.26
CA LYS A 76 3.99 8.04 -5.62
C LYS A 76 3.28 8.89 -6.67
N GLU A 77 3.43 10.21 -6.56
CA GLU A 77 2.77 11.19 -7.44
C GLU A 77 3.03 10.93 -8.93
N TRP A 78 4.25 10.54 -9.29
CA TRP A 78 4.60 10.26 -10.68
C TRP A 78 3.81 9.07 -11.26
N ILE A 79 3.44 8.08 -10.43
CA ILE A 79 2.60 6.94 -10.83
C ILE A 79 1.19 7.44 -11.09
N PHE A 80 0.65 8.25 -10.19
CA PHE A 80 -0.66 8.88 -10.36
C PHE A 80 -0.72 9.68 -11.68
N LYS A 81 0.27 10.52 -11.93
CA LYS A 81 0.40 11.32 -13.17
C LYS A 81 0.53 10.46 -14.43
N LYS A 82 1.11 9.27 -14.33
CA LYS A 82 1.19 8.32 -15.45
C LYS A 82 -0.12 7.59 -15.71
N VAL A 83 -0.87 7.23 -14.66
CA VAL A 83 -2.15 6.52 -14.78
C VAL A 83 -3.24 7.45 -15.29
N TYR A 84 -3.38 8.62 -14.67
CA TYR A 84 -4.40 9.64 -14.93
C TYR A 84 -3.85 10.78 -15.81
N SER A 85 -3.18 10.43 -16.91
CA SER A 85 -2.34 11.34 -17.68
C SER A 85 -3.07 12.29 -18.64
N SER A 86 -4.38 12.14 -18.83
CA SER A 86 -5.18 12.94 -19.76
C SER A 86 -6.65 12.95 -19.35
N MET A 87 -7.45 13.86 -19.93
CA MET A 87 -8.89 13.96 -19.67
C MET A 87 -9.62 12.62 -19.87
N ASP A 88 -9.32 11.90 -20.95
CA ASP A 88 -9.90 10.59 -21.24
C ASP A 88 -9.51 9.51 -20.22
N ARG A 89 -8.48 9.77 -19.41
CA ARG A 89 -7.95 8.84 -18.40
C ARG A 89 -8.24 9.24 -16.98
N VAL A 90 -8.86 10.41 -16.73
CA VAL A 90 -9.19 10.88 -15.37
C VAL A 90 -10.12 9.90 -14.63
N LEU A 91 -10.99 9.20 -15.35
CA LEU A 91 -11.94 8.23 -14.77
C LEU A 91 -11.66 6.78 -15.19
N VAL A 92 -10.42 6.47 -15.62
CA VAL A 92 -10.04 5.11 -16.05
C VAL A 92 -10.15 4.07 -14.92
N HIS A 93 -10.11 4.54 -13.67
CA HIS A 93 -10.39 3.74 -12.49
C HIS A 93 -11.29 4.54 -11.55
N SER A 94 -12.44 3.97 -11.21
CA SER A 94 -13.40 4.55 -10.27
C SER A 94 -14.20 3.42 -9.60
N ALA A 95 -14.86 3.75 -8.50
CA ALA A 95 -15.73 2.82 -7.78
C ALA A 95 -16.96 3.57 -7.26
N SER A 96 -18.16 3.02 -7.48
CA SER A 96 -19.42 3.66 -7.09
C SER A 96 -19.49 4.00 -5.59
N PHE A 97 -18.87 3.18 -4.74
CA PHE A 97 -18.82 3.39 -3.29
C PHE A 97 -17.46 3.90 -2.80
N GLY A 98 -16.52 4.18 -3.72
CA GLY A 98 -15.20 4.71 -3.39
C GLY A 98 -15.32 6.12 -2.79
N ALA A 99 -14.52 6.41 -1.75
CA ALA A 99 -14.53 7.69 -1.05
C ALA A 99 -15.91 8.15 -0.54
N ASN A 100 -16.81 7.20 -0.22
CA ASN A 100 -18.10 7.55 0.37
C ASN A 100 -17.93 8.22 1.74
N ALA A 101 -18.83 9.14 2.09
CA ALA A 101 -18.68 10.00 3.27
C ALA A 101 -18.64 9.21 4.59
N GLN A 102 -19.36 8.09 4.70
CA GLN A 102 -19.35 7.25 5.90
C GLN A 102 -17.99 6.58 6.09
N ALA A 103 -17.41 6.05 5.01
CA ALA A 103 -16.09 5.42 5.01
C ALA A 103 -14.95 6.40 5.28
N MET A 104 -15.08 7.67 4.88
CA MET A 104 -14.04 8.69 5.11
C MET A 104 -14.14 9.34 6.50
N ALA A 105 -15.29 9.21 7.16
CA ALA A 105 -15.50 9.73 8.52
C ALA A 105 -15.14 8.72 9.62
N ALA A 106 -15.25 7.42 9.32
CA ALA A 106 -14.81 6.33 10.19
C ALA A 106 -13.28 6.24 10.23
#